data_AF-A0A1J3CTX1-F1
#
_entry.id   AF-A0A1J3CTX1-F1
#
_cell.length_a   1.000
_cell.length_b   1.000
_cell.length_c   1.000
_cell.angle_alpha   90.00
_cell.angle_beta   90.00
_cell.angle_gamma   90.00
#
_symmetry.space_group_name_H-M   'P 1'
#
loop_
_entity.id
_entity.type
_entity.pdbx_description
1 polymer ?
#
loop_
_entity_poly.entity_id
_entity_poly.type
_entity_poly.pdbx_seq_one_letter_code
_entity_poly.pdbx_strand_id
1 'polypeptide(L)'
;VKDSESKMYVTRRLSECQRNSSKALPEGPNSGVLVIQDEESKPTCCFGSCYDSELKGLPFPQNAKLTVIYRTGVGNDRRSYHDPVMFIPVLDHPPSSNRYYVIKRRGKHSGEASVSASEEDRVPSCFCFSYVPEAKPQ
;
A
#
# COMPACT_ATOMS: atom_id res chain seq x y z
N VAL A 1 -12.66 -35.25 0.01
CA VAL A 1 -13.16 -33.89 -0.27
C VAL A 1 -11.98 -32.96 0.02
N LYS A 2 -11.36 -32.36 -1.00
CA LYS A 2 -10.38 -31.29 -0.76
C LYS A 2 -11.19 -30.14 -0.19
N ASP A 3 -10.88 -29.72 1.04
CA ASP A 3 -11.41 -28.45 1.54
C ASP A 3 -11.11 -27.40 0.47
N SER A 4 -12.18 -26.81 -0.07
CA SER A 4 -12.08 -25.69 -0.98
C SER A 4 -11.52 -24.53 -0.17
N GLU A 5 -10.20 -24.43 -0.16
CA GLU A 5 -9.43 -23.36 0.46
C GLU A 5 -9.93 -22.02 -0.11
N SER A 6 -10.79 -21.33 0.63
CA SER A 6 -11.43 -20.12 0.13
C SER A 6 -10.43 -18.99 0.25
N LYS A 7 -9.95 -18.47 -0.89
CA LYS A 7 -9.23 -17.19 -0.92
C LYS A 7 -10.21 -16.10 -0.53
N MET A 8 -10.03 -15.50 0.64
CA MET A 8 -10.96 -14.51 1.16
C MET A 8 -10.24 -13.31 1.73
N TYR A 9 -10.64 -12.14 1.24
CA TYR A 9 -10.35 -10.89 1.90
C TYR A 9 -11.44 -10.59 2.92
N VAL A 10 -11.04 -10.24 4.14
CA VAL A 10 -11.93 -9.64 5.14
C VAL A 10 -11.73 -8.13 5.17
N THR A 11 -12.79 -7.37 5.38
CA THR A 11 -12.70 -5.90 5.46
C THR A 11 -12.51 -5.43 6.89
N ARG A 12 -11.63 -4.43 7.10
CA ARG A 12 -11.45 -3.75 8.39
C ARG A 12 -11.40 -2.25 8.24
N ARG A 13 -11.73 -1.52 9.30
CA ARG A 13 -11.68 -0.05 9.32
C ARG A 13 -10.25 0.44 9.51
N LEU A 14 -9.89 1.52 8.83
CA LEU A 14 -8.55 2.10 8.93
C LEU A 14 -8.27 2.63 10.34
N SER A 15 -9.25 3.29 10.99
CA SER A 15 -9.12 3.77 12.37
C SER A 15 -8.81 2.63 13.35
N GLU A 16 -9.44 1.47 13.18
CA GLU A 16 -9.18 0.28 14.00
C GLU A 16 -7.76 -0.27 13.80
N CYS A 17 -7.31 -0.33 12.54
CA CYS A 17 -5.97 -0.81 12.19
C CYS A 17 -4.87 0.13 12.73
N GLN A 18 -5.08 1.43 12.68
CA GLN A 18 -4.13 2.43 13.19
C GLN A 18 -4.05 2.43 14.73
N ARG A 19 -5.19 2.25 15.42
CA ARG A 19 -5.21 2.14 16.89
C ARG A 19 -4.60 0.83 17.39
N ASN A 20 -4.82 -0.26 16.67
CA ASN A 20 -4.40 -1.61 17.06
C ASN A 20 -3.63 -2.27 15.90
N SER A 21 -2.38 -1.85 15.70
CA SER A 21 -1.48 -2.38 14.65
C SER A 21 -1.29 -3.92 14.70
N SER A 22 -1.66 -4.58 15.80
CA SER A 22 -1.37 -5.98 16.09
C SER A 22 -2.53 -6.97 15.97
N LYS A 23 -3.77 -6.58 15.62
CA LYS A 23 -4.89 -7.54 15.69
C LYS A 23 -4.96 -8.45 14.45
N ALA A 24 -4.70 -9.73 14.71
CA ALA A 24 -5.05 -10.98 14.00
C ALA A 24 -5.17 -10.95 12.47
N LEU A 25 -4.27 -11.69 11.80
CA LEU A 25 -4.43 -12.19 10.44
C LEU A 25 -5.80 -12.89 10.32
N PRO A 26 -6.50 -12.79 9.17
CA PRO A 26 -7.68 -13.60 8.95
C PRO A 26 -7.35 -15.08 9.15
N GLU A 27 -8.29 -15.81 9.76
CA GLU A 27 -8.10 -17.24 10.04
C GLU A 27 -8.13 -18.01 8.72
N GLY A 28 -6.98 -18.55 8.33
CA GLY A 28 -6.87 -19.48 7.21
C GLY A 28 -5.77 -19.11 6.22
N PRO A 29 -5.19 -20.12 5.55
CA PRO A 29 -4.24 -19.89 4.46
C PRO A 29 -4.91 -19.17 3.27
N ASN A 30 -4.11 -18.45 2.50
CA ASN A 30 -4.51 -17.60 1.38
C ASN A 30 -5.55 -16.51 1.75
N SER A 31 -5.51 -16.02 2.98
CA SER A 31 -6.43 -14.98 3.46
C SER A 31 -5.75 -13.61 3.57
N GLY A 32 -6.51 -12.53 3.45
CA GLY A 32 -5.98 -11.16 3.53
C GLY A 32 -6.95 -10.16 4.13
N VAL A 33 -6.47 -8.96 4.47
CA VAL A 33 -7.31 -7.88 5.00
C VAL A 33 -7.36 -6.73 4.01
N LEU A 34 -8.56 -6.32 3.60
CA LEU A 34 -8.79 -5.05 2.92
C LEU A 34 -9.13 -3.98 3.95
N VAL A 35 -8.44 -2.86 3.89
CA VAL A 35 -8.62 -1.73 4.79
C VAL A 35 -9.52 -0.70 4.13
N ILE A 36 -10.58 -0.31 4.83
CA ILE A 36 -11.58 0.65 4.40
C ILE A 36 -11.39 1.92 5.23
N GLN A 37 -11.15 3.04 4.56
CA GLN A 37 -11.14 4.36 5.18
C GLN A 37 -12.55 4.71 5.65
N ASP A 38 -12.74 4.72 6.97
CA ASP A 38 -13.94 5.19 7.64
C ASP A 38 -13.84 6.69 7.97
N GLU A 39 -14.95 7.32 8.34
CA GLU A 39 -15.03 8.77 8.61
C GLU A 39 -14.01 9.24 9.67
N GLU A 40 -13.76 8.44 10.71
CA GLU A 40 -12.81 8.79 11.78
C GLU A 40 -11.37 8.86 11.27
N SER A 41 -11.05 8.03 10.28
CA SER A 41 -9.71 7.93 9.69
C SER A 41 -9.47 8.90 8.53
N LYS A 42 -10.47 9.72 8.15
CA LYS A 42 -10.27 10.72 7.11
C LYS A 42 -9.28 11.77 7.60
N PRO A 43 -8.20 12.03 6.87
CA PRO A 43 -7.21 12.98 7.31
C PRO A 43 -7.82 14.38 7.27
N THR A 44 -7.61 15.13 8.33
CA THR A 44 -8.07 16.51 8.46
C THR A 44 -6.89 17.48 8.53
N CYS A 45 -7.13 18.70 8.04
CA CYS A 45 -6.26 19.86 8.15
C CYS A 45 -7.03 21.05 8.76
N CYS A 46 -6.42 22.23 8.86
CA CYS A 46 -7.05 23.45 9.38
C CYS A 46 -7.79 23.24 10.72
N PHE A 47 -7.12 22.62 11.71
CA PHE A 47 -7.69 22.30 13.03
C PHE A 47 -8.98 21.45 12.98
N GLY A 48 -9.12 20.58 11.97
CA GLY A 48 -10.27 19.67 11.86
C GLY A 48 -11.43 20.21 11.01
N SER A 49 -11.32 21.43 10.47
CA SER A 49 -12.38 22.06 9.67
C SER A 49 -12.35 21.68 8.19
N CYS A 50 -11.25 21.14 7.70
CA CYS A 50 -11.07 20.75 6.30
C CYS A 50 -10.50 19.33 6.21
N TYR A 51 -10.79 18.64 5.10
CA TYR A 51 -10.14 17.37 4.78
C TYR A 51 -8.78 17.60 4.13
N ASP A 52 -7.79 16.83 4.56
CA ASP A 52 -6.51 16.76 3.91
C ASP A 52 -6.57 15.79 2.72
N SER A 53 -5.75 16.03 1.72
CA SER A 53 -5.59 15.13 0.57
C SER A 53 -4.47 14.11 0.78
N GLU A 54 -3.59 14.34 1.75
CA GLU A 54 -2.47 13.45 2.05
C GLU A 54 -2.83 12.41 3.11
N LEU A 55 -2.54 11.15 2.82
CA LEU A 55 -2.74 10.07 3.79
C LEU A 55 -1.71 10.16 4.90
N LYS A 56 -2.16 9.93 6.14
CA LYS A 56 -1.28 9.89 7.31
C LYS A 56 -0.92 8.43 7.63
N GLY A 57 0.19 7.98 7.06
CA GLY A 57 0.81 6.69 7.37
C GLY A 57 0.13 5.47 6.73
N LEU A 58 0.30 4.33 7.39
CA LEU A 58 -0.08 3.00 6.94
C LEU A 58 -1.09 2.35 7.91
N PRO A 59 -1.84 1.31 7.48
CA PRO A 59 -1.89 0.74 6.14
C PRO A 59 -2.65 1.60 5.12
N PHE A 60 -2.47 1.36 3.82
CA PHE A 60 -3.18 2.11 2.78
C PHE A 60 -4.62 1.60 2.60
N PRO A 61 -5.63 2.48 2.52
CA PRO A 61 -7.03 2.08 2.30
C PRO A 61 -7.33 1.70 0.85
N GLN A 62 -8.16 0.67 0.65
CA GLN A 62 -8.55 0.15 -0.66
C GLN A 62 -9.81 0.80 -1.25
N ASN A 63 -10.60 1.51 -0.45
CA ASN A 63 -11.75 2.28 -0.92
C ASN A 63 -11.40 3.74 -1.32
N ALA A 64 -10.12 4.10 -1.36
CA ALA A 64 -9.65 5.44 -1.68
C ALA A 64 -8.92 5.48 -3.04
N LYS A 65 -9.08 6.59 -3.76
CA LYS A 65 -8.34 6.84 -5.01
C LYS A 65 -6.98 7.45 -4.67
N LEU A 66 -5.94 6.62 -4.63
CA LEU A 66 -4.60 7.05 -4.23
C LEU A 66 -3.74 7.45 -5.42
N THR A 67 -2.87 8.43 -5.19
CA THR A 67 -1.86 8.90 -6.15
C THR A 67 -0.53 8.95 -5.42
N VAL A 68 0.46 8.20 -5.89
CA VAL A 68 1.83 8.32 -5.40
C VAL A 68 2.44 9.54 -6.06
N ILE A 69 2.98 10.44 -5.22
CA ILE A 69 3.66 11.64 -5.68
C ILE A 69 5.13 11.48 -5.39
N TYR A 70 5.95 11.35 -6.43
CA TYR A 70 7.40 11.33 -6.28
C TYR A 70 8.00 12.60 -6.88
N ARG A 71 8.95 13.21 -6.17
CA ARG A 71 9.60 14.46 -6.56
C ARG A 71 11.09 14.21 -6.74
N THR A 72 11.64 14.63 -7.87
CA THR A 72 13.06 14.48 -8.20
C THR A 72 13.66 15.81 -8.63
N GLY A 73 14.98 15.96 -8.51
CA GLY A 73 15.69 17.19 -8.87
C GLY A 73 15.77 18.19 -7.72
N VAL A 74 16.59 19.23 -7.90
CA VAL A 74 16.91 20.24 -6.87
C VAL A 74 16.63 21.63 -7.43
N GLY A 75 16.16 22.54 -6.58
CA GLY A 75 15.89 23.93 -6.97
C GLY A 75 14.85 24.05 -8.08
N ASN A 76 15.18 24.78 -9.14
CA ASN A 76 14.29 25.06 -10.26
C ASN A 76 14.03 23.84 -11.16
N ASP A 77 14.88 22.80 -11.10
CA ASP A 77 14.73 21.58 -11.91
C ASP A 77 13.86 20.50 -11.23
N ARG A 78 13.09 20.88 -10.20
CA ARG A 78 12.24 19.95 -9.47
C ARG A 78 11.07 19.48 -10.35
N ARG A 79 11.06 18.19 -10.67
CA ARG A 79 9.94 17.51 -11.35
C ARG A 79 9.09 16.77 -10.33
N SER A 80 7.77 16.87 -10.47
CA SER A 80 6.80 16.09 -9.70
C SER A 80 6.11 15.13 -10.65
N TYR A 81 6.01 13.89 -10.23
CA TYR A 81 5.35 12.83 -10.96
C TYR A 81 4.21 12.29 -10.13
N HIS A 82 3.12 11.94 -10.80
CA HIS A 82 1.87 11.56 -10.17
C HIS A 82 1.43 10.25 -10.78
N ASP A 83 1.47 9.19 -9.97
CA ASP A 83 1.09 7.84 -10.38
C ASP A 83 -0.21 7.46 -9.66
N PRO A 84 -1.38 7.51 -10.36
CA PRO A 84 -2.63 7.02 -9.79
C PRO A 84 -2.53 5.50 -9.64
N VAL A 85 -2.58 5.01 -8.41
CA VAL A 85 -2.38 3.59 -8.10
C VAL A 85 -3.47 3.04 -7.20
N MET A 86 -3.60 1.72 -7.18
CA MET A 86 -4.35 0.94 -6.20
C MET A 86 -3.37 0.02 -5.48
N PHE A 87 -3.42 0.01 -4.16
CA PHE A 87 -2.62 -0.90 -3.34
C PHE A 87 -3.50 -2.06 -2.89
N ILE A 88 -3.12 -3.28 -3.26
CA ILE A 88 -3.81 -4.51 -2.85
C ILE A 88 -2.92 -5.24 -1.85
N PRO A 89 -3.34 -5.41 -0.58
CA PRO A 89 -2.56 -6.13 0.42
C PRO A 89 -2.26 -7.55 -0.04
N VAL A 90 -1.01 -7.97 0.13
CA VAL A 90 -0.60 -9.35 -0.17
C VAL A 90 -1.31 -10.31 0.80
N LEU A 91 -1.75 -11.46 0.29
CA LEU A 91 -2.35 -12.52 1.11
C LEU A 91 -1.32 -13.09 2.09
N ASP A 92 -1.80 -13.76 3.13
CA ASP A 92 -1.00 -14.46 4.15
C ASP A 92 -0.07 -13.57 4.98
N HIS A 93 -0.17 -12.26 4.82
CA HIS A 93 0.58 -11.28 5.56
C HIS A 93 -0.35 -10.38 6.40
N PRO A 94 0.04 -10.04 7.64
CA PRO A 94 -0.74 -9.10 8.44
C PRO A 94 -0.72 -7.70 7.83
N PRO A 95 -1.72 -6.85 8.11
CA PRO A 95 -1.73 -5.45 7.65
C PRO A 95 -0.46 -4.68 8.03
N SER A 96 0.13 -4.98 9.18
CA SER A 96 1.36 -4.37 9.69
C SER A 96 2.61 -4.68 8.85
N SER A 97 2.59 -5.73 8.02
CA SER A 97 3.68 -6.05 7.10
C SER A 97 3.85 -5.00 5.99
N ASN A 98 2.80 -4.22 5.71
CA ASN A 98 2.78 -3.19 4.69
C ASN A 98 3.27 -3.66 3.30
N ARG A 99 2.97 -4.91 2.96
CA ARG A 99 3.25 -5.48 1.64
C ARG A 99 2.02 -5.41 0.75
N TYR A 100 2.19 -4.89 -0.47
CA TYR A 100 1.13 -4.66 -1.42
C TYR A 100 1.53 -5.06 -2.84
N TYR A 101 0.57 -5.54 -3.62
CA TYR A 101 0.61 -5.38 -5.06
C TYR A 101 0.14 -3.96 -5.41
N VAL A 102 0.90 -3.28 -6.27
CA VAL A 102 0.61 -1.92 -6.73
C VAL A 102 0.12 -2.00 -8.16
N ILE A 103 -1.13 -1.60 -8.41
CA ILE A 103 -1.73 -1.57 -9.74
C ILE A 103 -1.81 -0.13 -10.22
N LYS A 104 -1.24 0.16 -11.40
CA LYS A 104 -1.39 1.46 -12.05
C LYS A 104 -2.82 1.63 -12.57
N ARG A 105 -3.52 2.68 -12.15
CA ARG A 105 -4.93 2.92 -12.50
C ARG A 105 -5.12 3.73 -13.79
N ARG A 106 -4.07 4.41 -14.27
CA ARG A 106 -4.16 5.29 -15.43
C ARG A 106 -2.80 5.45 -16.12
N GLY A 107 -2.83 5.95 -17.36
CA GLY A 107 -1.65 6.23 -18.17
C GLY A 107 -1.30 5.07 -19.12
N LYS A 108 -0.15 5.17 -19.77
CA LYS A 108 0.34 4.18 -20.76
C LYS A 108 0.41 2.76 -20.19
N HIS A 109 0.69 2.68 -18.90
CA HIS A 109 0.96 1.45 -18.16
C HIS A 109 -0.24 1.03 -17.28
N SER A 110 -1.45 1.48 -17.63
CA SER A 110 -2.66 1.15 -16.87
C SER A 110 -2.89 -0.35 -16.81
N GLY A 111 -3.22 -0.87 -15.62
CA GLY A 111 -3.42 -2.29 -15.37
C GLY A 111 -2.14 -3.07 -15.05
N GLU A 112 -0.95 -2.49 -15.25
CA GLU A 112 0.29 -3.12 -14.82
C GLU A 112 0.33 -3.23 -13.29
N ALA A 113 0.72 -4.42 -12.83
CA ALA A 113 0.93 -4.73 -11.42
C ALA A 113 2.42 -4.81 -11.12
N SER A 114 2.81 -4.31 -9.95
CA SER A 114 4.17 -4.43 -9.41
C SER A 114 4.11 -4.86 -7.95
N VAL A 115 5.13 -5.56 -7.47
CA VAL A 115 5.21 -5.95 -6.06
C VAL A 115 5.90 -4.82 -5.28
N SER A 116 5.33 -4.42 -4.15
CA SER A 116 5.99 -3.48 -3.25
C SER A 116 7.22 -4.12 -2.61
N ALA A 117 8.27 -3.33 -2.47
CA ALA A 117 9.44 -3.73 -1.71
C ALA A 117 9.69 -2.74 -0.56
N SER A 118 10.34 -3.25 0.46
CA SER A 118 10.79 -2.51 1.64
C SER A 118 12.28 -2.18 1.55
N GLU A 119 12.78 -1.33 2.43
CA GLU A 119 14.21 -0.99 2.50
C GLU A 119 15.08 -2.21 2.85
N GLU A 120 14.55 -3.13 3.66
CA GLU A 120 15.21 -4.40 3.99
C GLU A 120 15.33 -5.36 2.80
N ASP A 121 14.51 -5.18 1.75
CA ASP A 121 14.63 -5.94 0.50
C ASP A 121 15.74 -5.41 -0.42
N ARG A 122 16.40 -4.29 -0.07
CA ARG A 122 17.51 -3.76 -0.89
C ARG A 122 18.74 -4.65 -0.77
N VAL A 123 19.30 -4.99 -1.93
CA VAL A 123 20.58 -5.71 -2.02
C VAL A 123 21.71 -4.74 -2.39
N PRO A 124 22.92 -4.94 -1.86
CA PRO A 124 24.08 -4.15 -2.24
C PRO A 124 24.45 -4.39 -3.72
N SER A 125 24.94 -3.34 -4.37
CA SER A 125 25.49 -3.31 -5.73
C SER A 125 26.92 -2.75 -5.70
N CYS A 126 27.65 -2.86 -6.82
CA CYS A 126 28.99 -2.29 -6.95
C CYS A 126 28.97 -0.77 -6.70
N PHE A 127 30.07 -0.20 -6.20
CA PHE A 127 30.27 1.24 -5.99
C PHE A 127 29.31 1.91 -4.98
N CYS A 128 29.04 1.26 -3.85
CA CYS A 128 28.21 1.80 -2.76
C CYS A 128 26.74 2.08 -3.14
N PHE A 129 26.28 1.55 -4.27
CA PHE A 129 24.87 1.58 -4.65
C PHE A 129 24.12 0.40 -4.04
N SER A 130 22.82 0.55 -3.83
CA SER A 130 21.92 -0.55 -3.50
C SER A 130 20.69 -0.47 -4.40
N TYR A 131 20.08 -1.61 -4.68
CA TYR A 131 18.87 -1.68 -5.50
C TYR A 131 17.87 -2.67 -4.90
N VAL A 132 16.61 -2.53 -5.29
CA VAL A 132 15.58 -3.51 -4.98
C VAL A 132 15.53 -4.50 -6.15
N PRO A 133 15.79 -5.80 -5.92
CA PRO A 133 15.68 -6.81 -6.97
C PRO A 133 14.22 -6.93 -7.43
N GLU A 134 14.04 -7.19 -8.72
CA GLU A 134 12.70 -7.42 -9.26
C GLU A 134 12.10 -8.70 -8.66
N ALA A 135 10.86 -8.61 -8.18
CA ALA A 135 10.19 -9.76 -7.60
C ALA A 135 9.94 -10.83 -8.67
N LYS A 136 10.31 -12.08 -8.38
CA LYS A 136 9.94 -13.20 -9.25
C LYS A 136 8.43 -13.43 -9.17
N PRO A 137 7.76 -13.71 -10.31
CA PRO A 137 6.36 -14.14 -10.29
C PRO A 137 6.20 -15.37 -9.38
N GLN A 138 5.17 -15.37 -8.52
CA GLN A 138 4.77 -16.53 -7.73
C GLN A 138 3.80 -17.42 -8.51
#